data_AF-A0A1C5X8Y0-F1
#
_entry.id   AF-A0A1C5X8Y0-F1
#
_cell.length_a   1.000
_cell.length_b   1.000
_cell.length_c   1.000
_cell.angle_alpha   90.00
_cell.angle_beta   90.00
_cell.angle_gamma   90.00
#
_symmetry.space_group_name_H-M   'P 1'
#
loop_
_entity.id
_entity.type
_entity.pdbx_description
1 polymer ?
#
loop_
_entity_poly.entity_id
_entity_poly.type
_entity_poly.pdbx_seq_one_letter_code
_entity_poly.pdbx_strand_id
1 'polypeptide(L)'
;MNKIRFILGEDKHVKLLVRSPNDEPFTILTASYELARYTDIVVQGECDINEHYLDCKIAPKEKGTHILEVTYTVADSIRKARIEVEVV
;
A
#
# COMPACT_ATOMS: atom_id res chain seq x y z
N MET A 1 -3.62 2.30 -13.28
CA MET A 1 -3.66 1.91 -11.86
C MET A 1 -3.15 0.49 -11.77
N ASN A 2 -2.22 0.19 -10.86
CA ASN A 2 -1.70 -1.17 -10.70
C ASN A 2 -2.80 -2.05 -10.09
N LYS A 3 -2.86 -3.32 -10.52
CA LYS A 3 -3.84 -4.31 -10.03
C LYS A 3 -3.12 -5.55 -9.54
N ILE A 4 -3.56 -6.07 -8.39
CA ILE A 4 -3.07 -7.32 -7.80
C ILE A 4 -4.25 -8.24 -7.46
N ARG A 5 -4.02 -9.55 -7.53
CA ARG A 5 -5.04 -10.56 -7.27
C ARG A 5 -4.74 -11.37 -6.01
N PHE A 6 -5.76 -11.59 -5.21
CA PHE A 6 -5.77 -12.42 -4.00
C PHE A 6 -6.78 -13.55 -4.16
N ILE A 7 -6.48 -14.70 -3.57
CA ILE A 7 -7.49 -15.72 -3.31
C ILE A 7 -8.04 -15.49 -1.91
N LEU A 8 -9.35 -15.60 -1.71
CA LEU A 8 -9.95 -15.43 -0.40
C LEU A 8 -9.28 -16.33 0.66
N GLY A 9 -8.83 -15.73 1.77
CA GLY A 9 -8.10 -16.40 2.85
C GLY A 9 -6.58 -16.30 2.75
N GLU A 10 -6.05 -15.75 1.67
CA GLU A 10 -4.61 -15.50 1.48
C GLU A 10 -4.17 -14.19 2.16
N ASP A 11 -2.96 -14.18 2.73
CA ASP A 11 -2.24 -12.97 3.09
C ASP A 11 -1.02 -12.77 2.17
N LYS A 12 -0.71 -11.53 1.82
CA LYS A 12 0.47 -11.19 1.00
C LYS A 12 1.11 -9.91 1.46
N HIS A 13 2.40 -9.83 1.17
CA HIS A 13 3.16 -8.59 1.18
C HIS A 13 2.99 -7.86 -0.15
N VAL A 14 2.52 -6.62 -0.09
CA VAL A 14 2.46 -5.69 -1.22
C VAL A 14 3.58 -4.69 -1.05
N LYS A 15 4.60 -4.77 -1.92
CA LYS A 15 5.79 -3.92 -1.86
C LYS A 15 5.74 -2.81 -2.91
N LEU A 16 5.90 -1.56 -2.48
CA LEU A 16 6.01 -0.41 -3.36
C LEU A 16 7.43 0.15 -3.28
N LEU A 17 8.08 0.32 -4.42
CA LEU A 17 9.36 1.02 -4.50
C LEU A 17 9.13 2.51 -4.74
N VAL A 18 9.60 3.35 -3.83
CA VAL A 18 9.64 4.81 -4.00
C VAL A 18 10.94 5.17 -4.70
N ARG A 19 10.90 6.09 -5.66
CA ARG A 19 12.09 6.57 -6.37
C ARG A 19 12.10 8.09 -6.42
N SER A 20 13.28 8.67 -6.26
CA SER A 20 13.53 10.07 -6.63
C SER A 20 13.66 10.15 -8.15
N PRO A 21 13.04 11.13 -8.85
CA PRO A 21 13.19 11.28 -10.30
C PRO A 21 14.64 11.46 -10.77
N ASN A 22 15.50 11.98 -9.89
CA ASN A 22 16.91 12.28 -10.18
C ASN A 22 17.87 11.37 -9.39
N ASP A 23 17.39 10.26 -8.83
CA ASP A 23 18.15 9.36 -7.95
C ASP A 23 18.80 10.07 -6.73
N GLU A 24 18.29 11.25 -6.35
CA GLU A 24 18.74 11.95 -5.16
C GLU A 24 18.42 11.14 -3.89
N PRO A 25 19.32 11.15 -2.89
CA PRO A 25 19.09 10.45 -1.64
C PRO A 25 17.89 11.03 -0.90
N PHE A 26 17.01 10.16 -0.40
CA PHE A 26 15.87 10.53 0.41
C PHE A 26 15.58 9.47 1.47
N THR A 27 14.84 9.88 2.48
CA THR A 27 14.37 9.02 3.57
C THR A 27 12.85 9.08 3.63
N ILE A 28 12.22 7.91 3.75
CA ILE A 28 10.80 7.79 4.04
C ILE A 28 10.66 7.85 5.57
N LEU A 29 9.85 8.79 6.06
CA LEU A 29 9.72 9.06 7.50
C LEU A 29 8.64 8.19 8.14
N THR A 30 7.50 8.05 7.48
CA THR A 30 6.35 7.26 7.92
C THR A 30 5.64 6.66 6.72
N ALA A 31 4.97 5.52 6.92
CA ALA A 31 4.17 4.89 5.89
C ALA A 31 3.05 4.06 6.53
N SER A 32 1.81 4.30 6.08
CA SER A 32 0.63 3.55 6.50
C SER A 32 -0.22 3.19 5.29
N TYR A 33 -1.15 2.26 5.48
CA TYR A 33 -2.06 1.83 4.44
C TYR A 33 -3.49 1.68 4.96
N GLU A 34 -4.42 1.88 4.06
CA GLU A 34 -5.83 1.59 4.21
C GLU A 34 -6.27 0.70 3.04
N LEU A 35 -6.92 -0.42 3.34
CA LEU A 35 -7.64 -1.21 2.37
C LEU A 35 -9.12 -0.87 2.49
N ALA A 36 -9.67 -0.28 1.43
CA ALA A 36 -11.07 0.14 1.40
C ALA A 36 -11.88 -0.68 0.39
N ARG A 37 -13.15 -0.92 0.72
CA ARG A 37 -14.15 -1.43 -0.21
C ARG A 37 -15.25 -0.38 -0.32
N TYR A 38 -15.45 0.17 -1.51
CA TYR A 38 -16.30 1.35 -1.72
C TYR A 38 -15.86 2.52 -0.83
N THR A 39 -16.64 2.88 0.18
CA THR A 39 -16.35 3.96 1.14
C THR A 39 -15.83 3.45 2.48
N ASP A 40 -15.85 2.13 2.72
CA ASP A 40 -15.56 1.54 4.02
C ASP A 40 -14.11 1.05 4.08
N ILE A 41 -13.37 1.51 5.08
CA ILE A 41 -12.04 0.99 5.41
C ILE A 41 -12.23 -0.35 6.11
N VAL A 42 -11.80 -1.43 5.46
CA VAL A 42 -11.95 -2.81 5.97
C VAL A 42 -10.70 -3.27 6.73
N VAL A 43 -9.54 -2.72 6.41
CA VAL A 43 -8.25 -2.98 7.08
C VAL A 43 -7.40 -1.70 7.02
N GLN A 44 -6.64 -1.42 8.06
CA GLN A 44 -5.62 -0.38 8.06
C GLN A 44 -4.42 -0.83 8.89
N GLY A 45 -3.25 -0.24 8.64
CA GLY A 45 -2.03 -0.54 9.38
C GLY A 45 -0.84 0.31 8.95
N GLU A 46 0.29 0.11 9.61
CA GLU A 46 1.56 0.69 9.20
C GLU A 46 2.25 -0.22 8.17
N CYS A 47 3.01 0.36 7.24
CA CYS A 47 3.88 -0.39 6.36
C CYS A 47 5.30 -0.44 6.96
N ASP A 48 5.98 -1.57 6.79
CA ASP A 48 7.39 -1.67 7.11
C ASP A 48 8.20 -0.90 6.06
N ILE A 49 9.05 0.02 6.51
CA ILE A 49 9.94 0.79 5.65
C ILE A 49 11.29 0.06 5.59
N ASN A 50 11.60 -0.51 4.42
CA ASN A 50 12.87 -1.17 4.15
C ASN A 50 13.61 -0.40 3.05
N GLU A 51 14.53 0.47 3.45
CA GLU A 51 15.17 1.45 2.55
C GLU A 51 14.12 2.29 1.79
N HIS A 52 13.96 2.07 0.49
CA HIS A 52 12.98 2.76 -0.36
C HIS A 52 11.76 1.91 -0.67
N TYR A 53 11.61 0.76 -0.02
CA TYR A 53 10.45 -0.11 -0.14
C TYR A 53 9.46 0.13 1.01
N LEU A 54 8.19 0.33 0.64
CA LEU A 54 7.05 0.27 1.55
C LEU A 54 6.47 -1.13 1.46
N ASP A 55 6.51 -1.89 2.56
CA ASP A 55 6.01 -3.25 2.62
C ASP A 55 4.77 -3.34 3.50
N CYS A 56 3.62 -3.61 2.89
CA CYS A 56 2.34 -3.66 3.57
C CYS A 56 1.81 -5.09 3.50
N LYS A 57 1.65 -5.74 4.65
CA LYS A 57 1.07 -7.09 4.73
C LYS A 57 -0.45 -7.00 4.85
N ILE A 58 -1.17 -7.47 3.84
CA ILE A 58 -2.64 -7.42 3.81
C ILE A 58 -3.25 -8.81 3.71
N ALA A 59 -4.42 -8.97 4.34
CA ALA A 59 -5.23 -10.18 4.32
C ALA A 59 -6.71 -9.82 4.13
N PRO A 60 -7.15 -9.51 2.89
CA PRO A 60 -8.55 -9.18 2.61
C PRO A 60 -9.49 -10.32 2.99
N LYS A 61 -10.60 -9.99 3.67
CA LYS A 61 -11.55 -10.99 4.20
C LYS A 61 -12.81 -11.16 3.37
N GLU A 62 -12.98 -10.36 2.33
CA GLU A 62 -14.17 -10.33 1.50
C GLU A 62 -13.80 -10.45 0.02
N LYS A 63 -14.66 -11.10 -0.76
CA LYS A 63 -14.49 -11.16 -2.22
C LYS A 63 -14.84 -9.83 -2.89
N GLY A 64 -14.25 -9.62 -4.06
CA GLY A 64 -14.51 -8.46 -4.91
C GLY A 64 -13.36 -7.46 -4.92
N THR A 65 -13.66 -6.26 -5.43
CA THR A 65 -12.67 -5.22 -5.67
C THR A 65 -12.51 -4.32 -4.45
N HIS A 66 -11.26 -4.16 -4.02
CA HIS A 66 -10.83 -3.27 -2.96
C HIS A 66 -9.79 -2.30 -3.52
N ILE A 67 -9.57 -1.20 -2.81
CA ILE A 67 -8.51 -0.22 -3.10
C ILE A 67 -7.56 -0.21 -1.91
N LEU A 68 -6.30 -0.56 -2.15
CA LEU A 68 -5.21 -0.34 -1.21
C LEU A 68 -4.66 1.08 -1.47
N GLU A 69 -4.85 1.97 -0.51
CA GLU A 69 -4.21 3.29 -0.48
C GLU A 69 -3.05 3.27 0.50
N VAL A 70 -1.85 3.56 0.02
CA VAL A 70 -0.65 3.71 0.84
C VAL A 70 -0.34 5.19 0.96
N THR A 71 -0.25 5.69 2.19
CA THR A 71 0.13 7.07 2.52
C THR A 71 1.52 7.06 3.14
N TYR A 72 2.43 7.89 2.65
CA TYR A 72 3.80 7.94 3.15
C TYR A 72 4.36 9.36 3.13
N THR A 73 5.32 9.63 4.02
CA THR A 73 5.94 10.95 4.17
C THR A 73 7.39 10.92 3.72
N VAL A 74 7.77 11.85 2.85
CA VAL A 74 9.16 12.12 2.46
C VAL A 74 9.42 13.60 2.67
N ALA A 75 10.40 13.92 3.52
CA ALA A 75 10.70 15.28 3.98
C ALA A 75 9.43 15.99 4.52
N ASP A 76 9.00 17.06 3.86
CA ASP A 76 7.81 17.87 4.18
C ASP A 76 6.57 17.48 3.36
N SER A 77 6.67 16.42 2.54
CA SER A 77 5.61 16.00 1.63
C SER A 77 4.93 14.71 2.07
N ILE A 78 3.59 14.75 2.16
CA ILE A 78 2.74 13.56 2.29
C ILE A 78 2.30 13.13 0.89
N ARG A 79 2.52 11.87 0.56
CA ARG A 79 2.26 11.29 -0.76
C ARG A 79 1.35 10.08 -0.62
N LYS A 80 0.58 9.79 -1.68
CA LYS A 80 -0.37 8.67 -1.72
C LYS A 80 -0.19 7.85 -2.98
N ALA A 81 -0.32 6.53 -2.86
CA ALA A 81 -0.35 5.60 -3.97
C ALA A 81 -1.56 4.68 -3.84
N ARG A 82 -2.23 4.37 -4.97
CA ARG A 82 -3.40 3.49 -5.01
C ARG A 82 -3.16 2.27 -5.87
N ILE A 83 -3.57 1.11 -5.37
CA ILE A 83 -3.49 -0.18 -6.03
C ILE A 83 -4.87 -0.85 -5.95
N GLU A 84 -5.37 -1.36 -7.06
CA GLU A 84 -6.58 -2.17 -7.08
C GLU A 84 -6.25 -3.59 -6.58
N VAL A 85 -7.03 -4.09 -5.62
CA VAL A 85 -6.91 -5.43 -5.07
C VAL A 85 -8.17 -6.21 -5.42
N GLU A 86 -8.04 -7.20 -6.29
CA GLU A 86 -9.13 -8.10 -6.65
C GLU A 86 -9.03 -9.39 -5.83
N VAL A 87 -10.06 -9.70 -5.06
CA VAL A 87 -10.15 -10.92 -4.26
C VAL A 87 -11.14 -11.87 -4.91
N VAL A 88 -10.65 -13.04 -5.34
CA VAL A 88 -11.45 -14.09 -6.03
C VAL A 88 -11.80 -15.27 -5.12
#